data_AF-A0A7S0NRM1-F1
#
_entry.id   AF-A0A7S0NRM1-F1
#
_cell.length_a   1.000
_cell.length_b   1.000
_cell.length_c   1.000
_cell.angle_alpha   90.00
_cell.angle_beta   90.00
_cell.angle_gamma   90.00
#
_symmetry.space_group_name_H-M   'P 1'
#
loop_
_entity.id
_entity.type
_entity.pdbx_description
1 polymer ?
#
loop_
_entity_poly.entity_id
_entity_poly.type
_entity_poly.pdbx_seq_one_letter_code
_entity_poly.pdbx_strand_id
1 'polypeptide(L)'
;NSALGPTWAARFVIIRNEPGADAHWASGAPEWVGRAAASRRHRYLSCRPHLSWWWCNVLLFGLRDGRQLAEAVEAVEAMQRAALCWTRAVGGWSEDVGLYFNIYGHSTDTSLHLHIVDLCDTGPTFDRLAHALLPLSDVLTVLRAEIAAHTHTHDHDHDHDHDH
;
A
#
# COMPACT_ATOMS: atom_id res chain seq x y z
N ASN A 1 -3.95 6.32 15.90
CA ASN A 1 -4.40 7.54 15.22
C ASN A 1 -3.70 8.80 15.72
N SER A 2 -3.63 9.11 17.02
CA SER A 2 -2.83 10.25 17.52
C SER A 2 -1.34 10.20 17.13
N ALA A 3 -0.73 9.02 17.15
CA ALA A 3 0.68 8.80 16.79
C ALA A 3 1.02 9.04 15.30
N LEU A 4 0.03 9.27 14.42
CA LEU A 4 0.31 9.73 13.04
C LEU A 4 0.83 11.17 13.01
N GLY A 5 0.57 11.95 14.08
CA GLY A 5 0.86 13.38 14.10
C GLY A 5 -0.04 14.19 13.16
N PRO A 6 -0.03 15.53 13.28
CA PRO A 6 -0.91 16.40 12.51
C PRO A 6 -0.64 16.34 11.00
N THR A 7 0.62 16.15 10.59
CA THR A 7 1.04 16.07 9.20
C THR A 7 0.35 14.94 8.43
N TRP A 8 0.27 13.75 9.03
CA TRP A 8 -0.28 12.57 8.35
C TRP A 8 -1.75 12.34 8.69
N ALA A 9 -2.22 12.75 9.88
CA ALA A 9 -3.59 12.50 10.32
C ALA A 9 -4.66 13.20 9.47
N ALA A 10 -4.31 14.27 8.74
CA ALA A 10 -5.21 14.92 7.79
C ALA A 10 -5.46 14.08 6.52
N ARG A 11 -4.48 13.28 6.10
CA ARG A 11 -4.52 12.49 4.85
C ARG A 11 -4.81 11.02 5.08
N PHE A 12 -4.45 10.48 6.24
CA PHE A 12 -4.47 9.04 6.50
C PHE A 12 -5.14 8.69 7.83
N VAL A 13 -5.57 7.44 7.91
CA VAL A 13 -6.12 6.82 9.11
C VAL A 13 -5.52 5.43 9.31
N ILE A 14 -5.15 5.11 10.54
CA ILE A 14 -4.77 3.75 10.93
C ILE A 14 -6.04 3.01 11.34
N ILE A 15 -6.26 1.87 10.68
CA ILE A 15 -7.32 0.93 10.94
C ILE A 15 -6.74 -0.26 11.70
N ARG A 16 -7.49 -0.74 12.70
CA ARG A 16 -7.15 -1.92 13.49
C ARG A 16 -7.93 -3.11 12.97
N ASN A 17 -7.34 -4.29 13.10
CA ASN A 17 -8.03 -5.55 12.82
C ASN A 17 -9.16 -5.74 13.83
N GLU A 18 -10.11 -6.61 13.50
CA GLU A 18 -11.08 -7.06 14.50
C GLU A 18 -10.33 -7.73 15.67
N PRO A 19 -10.77 -7.53 16.93
CA PRO A 19 -10.07 -8.06 18.11
C PRO A 19 -9.82 -9.57 18.05
N GLY A 20 -10.74 -10.35 17.47
CA GLY A 20 -10.55 -11.79 17.27
C GLY A 20 -9.41 -12.10 16.30
N ALA A 21 -9.34 -11.39 15.18
CA ALA A 21 -8.26 -11.58 14.21
C ALA A 21 -6.89 -11.26 14.82
N ASP A 22 -6.79 -10.22 15.65
CA ASP A 22 -5.58 -9.90 16.42
C ASP A 22 -5.26 -11.00 17.44
N ALA A 23 -6.25 -11.52 18.17
CA ALA A 23 -6.02 -12.53 19.21
C ALA A 23 -5.51 -13.88 18.64
N HIS A 24 -5.89 -14.19 17.39
CA HIS A 24 -5.59 -15.46 16.74
C HIS A 24 -4.48 -15.38 15.68
N TRP A 25 -3.68 -14.31 15.67
CA TRP A 25 -2.63 -14.08 14.66
C TRP A 25 -1.68 -15.29 14.45
N ALA A 26 -1.32 -15.99 15.53
CA ALA A 26 -0.42 -17.15 15.51
C ALA A 26 -1.14 -18.50 15.35
N SER A 27 -2.47 -18.50 15.18
CA SER A 27 -3.26 -19.72 15.13
C SER A 27 -3.06 -20.45 13.79
N GLY A 28 -2.72 -21.74 13.87
CA GLY A 28 -2.70 -22.65 12.71
C GLY A 28 -4.04 -23.34 12.44
N ALA A 29 -5.09 -23.02 13.19
CA ALA A 29 -6.40 -23.67 13.03
C ALA A 29 -7.08 -23.22 11.72
N PRO A 30 -7.71 -24.15 10.95
CA PRO A 30 -8.24 -23.85 9.62
C PRO A 30 -9.23 -22.68 9.55
N GLU A 31 -10.00 -22.44 10.61
CA GLU A 31 -10.97 -21.35 10.69
C GLU A 31 -10.33 -19.96 10.85
N TRP A 32 -9.06 -19.90 11.25
CA TRP A 32 -8.28 -18.67 11.47
C TRP A 32 -7.26 -18.39 10.37
N VAL A 33 -6.68 -19.44 9.77
CA VAL A 33 -5.69 -19.28 8.69
C VAL A 33 -6.32 -18.58 7.47
N GLY A 34 -5.82 -17.40 7.13
CA GLY A 34 -6.38 -16.54 6.06
C GLY A 34 -7.43 -15.53 6.54
N ARG A 35 -7.81 -15.54 7.83
CA ARG A 35 -8.75 -14.58 8.44
C ARG A 35 -8.15 -13.81 9.61
N ALA A 36 -7.24 -14.42 10.36
CA ALA A 36 -6.53 -13.77 11.45
C ALA A 36 -5.54 -12.71 10.94
N ALA A 37 -5.03 -11.89 11.85
CA ALA A 37 -3.94 -10.96 11.54
C ALA A 37 -2.73 -11.70 10.97
N ALA A 38 -2.04 -11.10 10.01
CA ALA A 38 -0.86 -11.71 9.37
C ALA A 38 0.36 -11.76 10.30
N SER A 39 0.41 -10.90 11.30
CA SER A 39 1.45 -10.91 12.33
C SER A 39 0.90 -10.39 13.65
N ARG A 40 1.68 -10.54 14.72
CA ARG A 40 1.33 -10.02 16.06
C ARG A 40 1.00 -8.53 16.03
N ARG A 41 1.69 -7.78 15.17
CA ARG A 41 1.41 -6.37 14.89
C ARG A 41 1.14 -6.20 13.41
N HIS A 42 -0.14 -6.20 13.09
CA HIS A 42 -0.63 -6.00 11.74
C HIS A 42 -1.70 -4.91 11.77
N ARG A 43 -1.52 -3.85 10.98
CA ARG A 43 -2.49 -2.75 10.87
C ARG A 43 -2.67 -2.36 9.42
N TYR A 44 -3.69 -1.56 9.15
CA TYR A 44 -3.90 -0.99 7.84
C TYR A 44 -3.81 0.53 7.88
N LEU A 45 -3.16 1.12 6.88
CA LEU A 45 -3.20 2.55 6.61
C LEU A 45 -4.10 2.79 5.41
N SER A 46 -5.19 3.52 5.60
CA SER A 46 -6.05 3.92 4.50
C SER A 46 -6.04 5.44 4.34
N CYS A 47 -6.31 5.89 3.12
CA CYS A 47 -6.51 7.30 2.83
C CYS A 47 -7.82 7.78 3.45
N ARG A 48 -7.81 8.97 4.05
CA ARG A 48 -9.05 9.71 4.28
C ARG A 48 -9.63 10.07 2.90
N PRO A 49 -10.95 9.99 2.72
CA PRO A 49 -11.56 9.88 1.41
C PRO A 49 -11.16 11.00 0.45
N HIS A 50 -10.41 10.62 -0.59
CA HIS A 50 -10.46 11.26 -1.91
C HIS A 50 -11.29 10.34 -2.79
N LEU A 51 -12.56 10.69 -3.00
CA LEU A 51 -13.56 9.88 -3.69
C LEU A 51 -13.34 9.88 -5.22
N SER A 52 -12.26 9.26 -5.70
CA SER A 52 -12.16 8.87 -7.12
C SER A 52 -12.01 7.37 -7.23
N TRP A 53 -12.83 6.77 -8.10
CA TRP A 53 -12.99 5.32 -8.25
C TRP A 53 -11.67 4.58 -8.55
N TRP A 54 -10.69 5.24 -9.16
CA TRP A 54 -9.39 4.65 -9.52
C TRP A 54 -8.44 4.50 -8.33
N TRP A 55 -8.72 5.14 -7.19
CA TRP A 55 -7.99 4.96 -5.94
C TRP A 55 -8.42 3.71 -5.16
N CYS A 56 -9.20 2.80 -5.75
CA CYS A 56 -9.55 1.54 -5.11
C CYS A 56 -8.47 0.46 -5.29
N ASN A 57 -7.55 0.62 -6.25
CA ASN A 57 -6.54 -0.38 -6.55
C ASN A 57 -5.26 0.21 -7.14
N VAL A 58 -4.10 -0.23 -6.63
CA VAL A 58 -2.80 0.24 -7.13
C VAL A 58 -2.53 -0.12 -8.59
N LEU A 59 -3.18 -1.16 -9.13
CA LEU A 59 -3.07 -1.52 -10.56
C LEU A 59 -3.73 -0.49 -11.49
N LEU A 60 -4.58 0.39 -10.96
CA LEU A 60 -5.26 1.42 -11.76
C LEU A 60 -4.44 2.70 -11.87
N PHE A 61 -3.33 2.81 -11.13
CA PHE A 61 -2.49 4.00 -11.14
C PHE A 61 -1.81 4.17 -12.50
N GLY A 62 -2.02 5.33 -13.12
CA GLY A 62 -1.47 5.68 -14.43
C GLY A 62 -2.33 5.29 -15.63
N LEU A 63 -3.45 4.57 -15.47
CA LEU A 63 -4.26 4.11 -16.59
C LEU A 63 -5.12 5.20 -17.26
N ARG A 64 -5.32 6.35 -16.63
CA ARG A 64 -6.23 7.39 -17.14
C ARG A 64 -5.50 8.48 -17.95
N ASP A 65 -4.43 9.04 -17.40
CA ASP A 65 -3.54 10.00 -18.07
C ASP A 65 -2.17 10.09 -17.33
N GLY A 66 -1.10 10.45 -18.05
CA GLY A 66 0.27 10.44 -17.51
C GLY A 66 0.52 11.38 -16.32
N ARG A 67 -0.33 12.39 -16.09
CA ARG A 67 -0.24 13.28 -14.91
C ARG A 67 -0.56 12.54 -13.61
N GLN A 68 -1.28 11.42 -13.68
CA GLN A 68 -1.61 10.58 -12.52
C GLN A 68 -0.42 9.75 -12.02
N LEU A 69 0.59 9.47 -12.85
CA LEU A 69 1.73 8.67 -12.41
C LEU A 69 2.52 9.40 -11.31
N ALA A 70 2.78 10.70 -11.50
CA ALA A 70 3.47 11.51 -10.49
C ALA A 70 2.65 11.64 -9.19
N GLU A 71 1.33 11.82 -9.31
CA GLU A 71 0.41 11.85 -8.16
C GLU A 71 0.40 10.50 -7.42
N ALA A 72 0.36 9.38 -8.15
CA ALA A 72 0.40 8.05 -7.58
C ALA A 72 1.71 7.77 -6.84
N VAL A 73 2.86 8.17 -7.42
CA VAL A 73 4.16 8.06 -6.74
C VAL A 73 4.17 8.88 -5.46
N GLU A 74 3.74 10.15 -5.50
CA GLU A 74 3.68 11.00 -4.29
C GLU A 74 2.82 10.36 -3.21
N ALA A 75 1.65 9.84 -3.58
CA ALA A 75 0.73 9.22 -2.64
C ALA A 75 1.30 7.94 -2.03
N VAL A 76 1.88 7.03 -2.83
CA VAL A 76 2.46 5.78 -2.33
C VAL A 76 3.66 6.05 -1.42
N GLU A 77 4.52 7.01 -1.78
CA GLU A 77 5.62 7.44 -0.91
C GLU A 77 5.11 8.10 0.38
N ALA A 78 4.05 8.90 0.30
CA ALA A 78 3.42 9.49 1.48
C ALA A 78 2.84 8.41 2.41
N MET A 79 2.22 7.36 1.86
CA MET A 79 1.76 6.21 2.63
C MET A 79 2.91 5.47 3.30
N GLN A 80 4.02 5.24 2.58
CA GLN A 80 5.23 4.62 3.14
C GLN A 80 5.76 5.43 4.33
N ARG A 81 5.97 6.74 4.14
CA ARG A 81 6.48 7.63 5.20
C ARG A 81 5.52 7.70 6.39
N ALA A 82 4.22 7.81 6.15
CA ALA A 82 3.20 7.85 7.20
C ALA A 82 3.17 6.55 8.01
N ALA A 83 3.21 5.39 7.35
CA ALA A 83 3.23 4.08 7.99
C ALA A 83 4.46 3.92 8.88
N LEU A 84 5.66 4.18 8.35
CA LEU A 84 6.92 4.03 9.10
C LEU A 84 7.07 5.06 10.22
N CYS A 85 6.57 6.29 10.02
CA CYS A 85 6.52 7.30 11.08
C CYS A 85 5.59 6.85 12.21
N TRP A 86 4.42 6.31 11.86
CA TRP A 86 3.45 5.84 12.83
C TRP A 86 3.95 4.64 13.64
N THR A 87 4.58 3.64 13.01
CA THR A 87 5.11 2.45 13.70
C THR A 87 6.20 2.83 14.72
N ARG A 88 7.11 3.73 14.34
CA ARG A 88 8.13 4.29 15.25
C ARG A 88 7.49 5.08 16.40
N ALA A 89 6.50 5.92 16.12
CA ALA A 89 5.87 6.79 17.12
C ALA A 89 5.00 6.03 18.12
N VAL A 90 4.27 4.99 17.67
CA VAL A 90 3.46 4.17 18.59
C VAL A 90 4.33 3.24 19.44
N GLY A 91 5.51 2.88 18.95
CA GLY A 91 6.46 2.03 19.64
C GLY A 91 6.06 0.56 19.68
N GLY A 92 7.03 -0.27 20.06
CA GLY A 92 6.86 -1.72 20.20
C GLY A 92 6.95 -2.52 18.91
N TRP A 93 6.89 -1.91 17.73
CA TRP A 93 7.16 -2.59 16.45
C TRP A 93 8.65 -2.92 16.32
N SER A 94 8.98 -4.00 15.61
CA SER A 94 10.35 -4.27 15.19
C SER A 94 10.83 -3.26 14.13
N GLU A 95 12.12 -3.30 13.81
CA GLU A 95 12.69 -2.54 12.68
C GLU A 95 12.34 -3.17 11.32
N ASP A 96 11.91 -4.44 11.31
CA ASP A 96 11.57 -5.18 10.09
C ASP A 96 10.06 -5.07 9.80
N VAL A 97 9.67 -3.98 9.15
CA VAL A 97 8.28 -3.66 8.83
C VAL A 97 8.01 -3.84 7.34
N GLY A 98 7.17 -4.80 7.01
CA GLY A 98 6.67 -5.05 5.66
C GLY A 98 5.46 -4.16 5.34
N LEU A 99 5.44 -3.64 4.11
CA LEU A 99 4.38 -2.77 3.60
C LEU A 99 3.81 -3.35 2.30
N TYR A 100 2.53 -3.71 2.30
CA TYR A 100 1.92 -4.47 1.18
C TYR A 100 0.55 -3.94 0.78
N PHE A 101 0.25 -4.02 -0.50
CA PHE A 101 -1.10 -3.85 -1.01
C PHE A 101 -1.68 -5.21 -1.42
N ASN A 102 -2.98 -5.38 -1.22
CA ASN A 102 -3.72 -6.44 -1.89
C ASN A 102 -4.26 -5.92 -3.22
N ILE A 103 -4.08 -6.69 -4.30
CA ILE A 103 -4.59 -6.36 -5.63
C ILE A 103 -5.99 -6.92 -5.88
N TYR A 104 -6.69 -6.39 -6.90
CA TYR A 104 -8.07 -6.78 -7.23
C TYR A 104 -8.12 -8.26 -7.62
N GLY A 105 -9.12 -8.99 -7.14
CA GLY A 105 -9.18 -10.46 -7.19
C GLY A 105 -8.69 -11.15 -5.91
N HIS A 106 -7.90 -10.45 -5.09
CA HIS A 106 -7.44 -10.93 -3.78
C HIS A 106 -7.79 -9.99 -2.61
N SER A 107 -8.25 -8.76 -2.89
CA SER A 107 -8.82 -7.87 -1.89
C SER A 107 -10.27 -8.23 -1.57
N THR A 108 -10.59 -8.35 -0.29
CA THR A 108 -11.97 -8.49 0.21
C THR A 108 -12.68 -7.14 0.39
N ASP A 109 -11.93 -6.04 0.35
CA ASP A 109 -12.42 -4.69 0.60
C ASP A 109 -12.30 -3.81 -0.63
N THR A 110 -13.26 -2.90 -0.79
CA THR A 110 -13.37 -1.97 -1.94
C THR A 110 -12.60 -0.67 -1.76
N SER A 111 -11.85 -0.55 -0.66
CA SER A 111 -11.02 0.63 -0.36
C SER A 111 -9.55 0.27 -0.42
N LEU A 112 -8.73 1.16 -1.00
CA LEU A 112 -7.29 1.00 -0.94
C LEU A 112 -6.81 1.17 0.50
N HIS A 113 -6.05 0.19 0.95
CA HIS A 113 -5.40 0.21 2.24
C HIS A 113 -4.06 -0.51 2.15
N LEU A 114 -3.05 0.09 2.79
CA LEU A 114 -1.72 -0.47 2.90
C LEU A 114 -1.65 -1.33 4.16
N HIS A 115 -1.31 -2.61 4.01
CA HIS A 115 -1.00 -3.52 5.10
C HIS A 115 0.36 -3.14 5.68
N ILE A 116 0.40 -2.91 6.99
CA ILE A 116 1.62 -2.68 7.77
C ILE A 116 1.81 -3.91 8.64
N VAL A 117 2.88 -4.67 8.41
CA VAL A 117 3.11 -5.98 9.03
C VAL A 117 4.48 -5.99 9.71
N ASP A 118 4.51 -6.30 11.00
CA ASP A 118 5.76 -6.61 11.71
C ASP A 118 6.26 -7.99 11.29
N LEU A 119 7.40 -8.05 10.58
CA LEU A 119 7.92 -9.26 9.96
C LEU A 119 8.69 -10.15 10.95
N CYS A 120 9.05 -9.63 12.12
CA CYS A 120 9.69 -10.43 13.18
C CYS A 120 8.71 -11.38 13.89
N ASP A 121 7.40 -11.10 13.85
CA ASP A 121 6.35 -11.85 14.55
C ASP A 121 5.22 -12.27 13.58
N THR A 122 5.55 -12.85 12.41
CA THR A 122 4.54 -13.32 11.46
C THR A 122 3.85 -14.60 11.92
N GLY A 123 2.59 -14.77 11.51
CA GLY A 123 1.79 -15.96 11.79
C GLY A 123 1.38 -16.70 10.50
N PRO A 124 0.71 -17.87 10.63
CA PRO A 124 0.36 -18.72 9.48
C PRO A 124 -0.46 -18.04 8.37
N THR A 125 -1.23 -16.99 8.72
CA THR A 125 -1.98 -16.21 7.73
C THR A 125 -1.07 -15.42 6.79
N PHE A 126 0.10 -14.96 7.23
CA PHE A 126 1.06 -14.28 6.36
C PHE A 126 1.52 -15.19 5.23
N ASP A 127 1.96 -16.41 5.55
CA ASP A 127 2.39 -17.39 4.56
C ASP A 127 1.25 -17.78 3.61
N ARG A 128 0.06 -18.02 4.18
CA ARG A 128 -1.14 -18.38 3.40
C ARG A 128 -1.52 -17.32 2.37
N LEU A 129 -1.31 -16.05 2.69
CA LEU A 129 -1.70 -14.90 1.88
C LEU A 129 -0.51 -14.27 1.14
N ALA A 130 0.71 -14.80 1.27
CA ALA A 130 1.92 -14.21 0.67
C ALA A 130 1.78 -13.95 -0.84
N HIS A 131 1.13 -14.85 -1.57
CA HIS A 131 0.84 -14.70 -3.01
C HIS A 131 -0.04 -13.49 -3.36
N ALA A 132 -0.80 -12.95 -2.39
CA ALA A 132 -1.68 -11.81 -2.56
C ALA A 132 -1.06 -10.49 -2.05
N LEU A 133 0.10 -10.55 -1.39
CA LEU A 133 0.79 -9.39 -0.82
C LEU A 133 1.75 -8.78 -1.85
N LEU A 134 1.32 -7.70 -2.51
CA LEU A 134 2.18 -6.93 -3.43
C LEU A 134 3.03 -5.94 -2.62
N PRO A 135 4.37 -6.05 -2.62
CA PRO A 135 5.23 -5.12 -1.89
C PRO A 135 5.07 -3.69 -2.39
N LEU A 136 4.99 -2.73 -1.47
CA LEU A 136 4.94 -1.30 -1.81
C LEU A 136 6.16 -0.86 -2.63
N SER A 137 7.33 -1.45 -2.38
CA SER A 137 8.56 -1.18 -3.13
C SER A 137 8.41 -1.49 -4.62
N ASP A 138 7.68 -2.57 -4.95
CA ASP A 138 7.51 -3.02 -6.32
C ASP A 138 6.54 -2.09 -7.04
N VAL A 139 5.48 -1.64 -6.35
CA VAL A 139 4.58 -0.59 -6.84
C VAL A 139 5.36 0.69 -7.19
N LEU A 140 6.21 1.18 -6.28
CA LEU A 140 7.03 2.37 -6.53
C LEU A 140 8.02 2.15 -7.69
N THR A 141 8.59 0.96 -7.80
CA THR A 141 9.53 0.61 -8.87
C THR A 141 8.85 0.71 -10.23
N VAL A 142 7.68 0.09 -10.38
CA VAL A 142 6.91 0.12 -11.63
C VAL A 142 6.46 1.54 -11.95
N LEU A 143 5.84 2.26 -11.02
CA LEU A 143 5.34 3.61 -11.27
C LEU A 143 6.45 4.57 -11.72
N ARG A 144 7.65 4.47 -11.13
CA ARG A 144 8.80 5.29 -11.54
C ARG A 144 9.33 4.89 -12.91
N ALA A 145 9.34 3.60 -13.23
CA ALA A 145 9.70 3.13 -14.57
C ALA A 145 8.71 3.64 -15.64
N GLU A 146 7.41 3.62 -15.34
CA GLU A 146 6.37 4.16 -16.22
C GLU A 146 6.57 5.67 -16.46
N ILE A 147 6.86 6.47 -15.42
CA ILE A 147 7.17 7.90 -15.58
C ILE A 147 8.37 8.11 -16.52
N ALA A 148 9.44 7.33 -16.33
CA ALA A 148 10.63 7.43 -17.16
C ALA A 148 10.32 7.12 -18.63
N ALA A 149 9.53 6.07 -18.90
CA ALA A 149 9.13 5.68 -20.24
C ALA A 149 8.25 6.75 -20.92
N HIS A 150 7.31 7.36 -20.19
CA HIS A 150 6.42 8.40 -20.72
C HIS A 150 7.10 9.76 -20.94
N THR A 151 8.21 10.02 -20.24
CA THR A 151 9.02 11.22 -20.46
C THR A 151 9.85 11.10 -21.74
N HIS A 152 10.34 9.89 -22.07
CA HIS A 152 11.15 9.66 -23.28
C HIS A 152 10.31 9.62 -24.57
N THR A 153 9.02 9.28 -24.52
CA THR A 153 8.16 9.27 -25.71
C THR A 153 7.74 10.67 -26.15
N HIS A 154 7.71 11.67 -25.26
CA HIS A 154 7.37 13.05 -25.65
C HIS A 154 8.50 13.80 -26.37
N ASP A 155 9.76 13.35 -26.27
CA ASP A 155 10.89 13.99 -26.95
C ASP A 155 11.08 13.54 -28.41
N HIS A 156 10.41 12.46 -28.84
CA HIS A 156 10.54 11.94 -30.21
C HIS A 156 9.44 12.37 -31.19
N ASP A 157 8.35 12.99 -30.71
CA ASP A 157 7.21 13.41 -31.55
C ASP A 157 7.33 14.86 -32.08
N HIS A 158 8.46 15.55 -31.90
CA HIS A 158 8.65 16.93 -32.37
C HIS A 158 9.58 17.11 -33.58
N ASP A 159 10.09 16.02 -34.18
CA ASP A 159 11.09 16.11 -35.25
C ASP A 159 10.58 15.75 -36.66
N HIS A 160 9.27 15.61 -36.87
CA HIS A 160 8.71 15.15 -38.16
C HIS A 160 7.59 16.01 -38.73
N ASP A 161 7.74 17.34 -38.73
CA ASP A 161 6.78 18.17 -39.45
C ASP A 161 7.37 19.45 -40.08
N HIS A 162 8.57 19.38 -40.65
CA HIS A 162 9.08 20.39 -41.61
C HIS A 162 9.81 19.70 -42.77
N ASP A 163 9.06 19.14 -43.70
CA ASP A 163 9.44 19.10 -45.11
C ASP A 163 8.22 18.69 -45.95
N HIS A 164 7.56 19.67 -46.57
CA HIS A 164 7.04 19.67 -47.96
C HIS A 164 6.21 20.92 -48.26
#